data_AF-A0A260VXC1-F1
#
_entry.id   AF-A0A260VXC1-F1
#
_cell.length_a   1.000
_cell.length_b   1.000
_cell.length_c   1.000
_cell.angle_alpha   90.00
_cell.angle_beta   90.00
_cell.angle_gamma   90.00
#
_symmetry.space_group_name_H-M   'P 1'
#
loop_
_entity.id
_entity.type
_entity.pdbx_description
1 polymer ?
#
loop_
_entity_poly.entity_id
_entity_poly.type
_entity_poly.pdbx_seq_one_letter_code
_entity_poly.pdbx_strand_id
1 'polypeptide(L)'
;MDVDFDLDEELDLDAEPEVEPAYESVDDWVQHYLARVIQRRISDRPGHGLTWDARWWRHGEAVARLTALWWAWESARRSVEDRAAMSGWWVEHCEPHLRMLLDGVTGPMSGADDTGTWGGYGPLTCDPVPEGWIADDLADLSHEHPIPIGEDADELPAPAFLRLEDFVKNYLRHVINRKIDDKPGRGLSWDRRWWQHQEVVSRLKALWWAFEEARSSPDDPAAMSSWWLRHCDPHMRVLLDGESGPMSNADVDGSWPGHGSLLIAYPPEDWQTPKYLTP
;
A
#
# COMPACT_ATOMS: atom_id res chain seq x y z
N MET A 1 49.10 8.05 -41.68
CA MET A 1 48.33 7.84 -40.44
C MET A 1 46.97 8.38 -40.78
N ASP A 2 46.11 7.49 -41.27
CA ASP A 2 44.69 7.77 -41.43
C ASP A 2 44.11 7.80 -40.03
N VAL A 3 43.50 8.94 -39.68
CA VAL A 3 42.78 9.10 -38.43
C VAL A 3 41.36 8.60 -38.73
N ASP A 4 41.07 7.37 -38.32
CA ASP A 4 39.70 6.88 -38.23
C ASP A 4 38.98 7.78 -37.23
N PHE A 5 38.02 8.54 -37.73
CA PHE A 5 37.11 9.34 -36.94
C PHE A 5 35.91 8.42 -36.69
N ASP A 6 35.95 7.66 -35.59
CA ASP A 6 34.84 6.83 -35.12
C ASP A 6 33.62 7.74 -34.88
N LEU A 7 32.74 7.81 -35.88
CA LEU A 7 31.45 8.47 -35.87
C LEU A 7 30.35 7.47 -35.50
N ASP A 8 30.53 6.75 -34.39
CA ASP A 8 29.54 5.79 -33.89
C ASP A 8 28.97 6.22 -32.52
N GLU A 9 28.97 7.53 -32.23
CA GLU A 9 28.10 8.09 -31.19
C GLU A 9 26.84 8.60 -31.91
N GLU A 10 25.91 7.69 -32.22
CA GLU A 10 24.52 8.06 -32.52
C GLU A 10 24.00 8.84 -31.30
N LEU A 11 24.12 10.17 -31.35
CA LEU A 11 23.41 11.04 -30.44
C LEU A 11 21.92 10.73 -30.61
N ASP A 12 21.34 10.09 -29.60
CA ASP A 12 19.91 9.86 -29.52
C ASP A 12 19.21 11.21 -29.38
N LEU A 13 18.93 11.84 -30.52
CA LEU A 13 18.27 13.15 -30.63
C LEU A 13 16.81 13.08 -30.20
N ASP A 14 16.27 11.87 -29.99
CA ASP A 14 14.91 11.60 -29.51
C ASP A 14 14.87 11.29 -28.01
N ALA A 15 16.01 11.22 -27.31
CA ALA A 15 16.05 11.09 -25.86
C ALA A 15 15.52 12.36 -25.18
N GLU A 16 14.31 12.30 -24.62
CA GLU A 16 13.81 13.38 -23.77
C GLU A 16 14.78 13.59 -22.60
N PRO A 17 15.12 14.85 -22.26
CA PRO A 17 16.09 15.10 -21.20
C PRO A 17 15.57 14.53 -19.88
N GLU A 18 16.34 13.63 -19.24
CA GLU A 18 16.05 13.15 -17.90
C GLU A 18 15.97 14.34 -16.93
N VAL A 19 14.75 14.69 -16.53
CA VAL A 19 14.53 15.79 -15.57
C VAL A 19 14.80 15.26 -14.18
N GLU A 20 15.99 15.60 -13.67
CA GLU A 20 16.41 15.40 -12.28
C GLU A 20 15.27 15.76 -11.29
N PRO A 21 15.05 14.94 -10.24
CA PRO A 21 14.14 15.29 -9.16
C PRO A 21 14.46 16.66 -8.56
N ALA A 22 13.45 17.41 -8.13
CA ALA A 22 13.68 18.73 -7.52
C ALA A 22 14.28 18.64 -6.11
N TYR A 23 14.17 17.46 -5.49
CA TYR A 23 14.76 17.11 -4.20
C TYR A 23 15.50 15.79 -4.34
N GLU A 24 16.64 15.62 -3.67
CA GLU A 24 17.49 14.43 -3.84
C GLU A 24 16.89 13.18 -3.17
N SER A 25 16.01 13.38 -2.19
CA SER A 25 15.41 12.32 -1.41
C SER A 25 14.05 12.73 -0.82
N VAL A 26 13.30 11.73 -0.33
CA VAL A 26 12.05 11.97 0.41
C VAL A 26 12.30 12.81 1.67
N ASP A 27 13.40 12.63 2.38
CA ASP A 27 13.67 13.40 3.60
C ASP A 27 14.02 14.86 3.30
N ASP A 28 14.71 15.11 2.19
CA ASP A 28 14.99 16.45 1.69
C ASP A 28 13.68 17.16 1.30
N TRP A 29 12.81 16.48 0.54
CA TRP A 29 11.48 16.98 0.19
C TRP A 29 10.59 17.25 1.41
N VAL A 30 10.57 16.34 2.39
CA VAL A 30 9.77 16.53 3.62
C VAL A 30 10.26 17.76 4.40
N GLN A 31 11.57 17.92 4.57
CA GLN A 31 12.16 19.02 5.34
C GLN A 31 11.97 20.37 4.65
N HIS A 32 12.21 20.43 3.35
CA HIS A 32 12.30 21.71 2.63
C HIS A 32 11.03 22.10 1.87
N TYR A 33 10.08 21.18 1.66
CA TYR A 33 8.78 21.45 1.06
C TYR A 33 7.63 21.13 2.00
N LEU A 34 7.37 19.84 2.27
CA LEU A 34 6.11 19.40 2.89
C LEU A 34 5.88 20.03 4.27
N ALA A 35 6.87 19.94 5.16
CA ALA A 35 6.76 20.47 6.53
C ALA A 35 6.60 22.00 6.58
N ARG A 36 7.01 22.72 5.55
CA ARG A 36 6.88 24.18 5.46
C ARG A 36 5.52 24.61 4.92
N VAL A 37 4.97 23.81 4.00
CA VAL A 37 3.69 24.09 3.33
C VAL A 37 2.51 23.61 4.18
N ILE A 38 2.62 22.46 4.83
CA ILE A 38 1.54 21.90 5.64
C ILE A 38 1.46 22.59 7.00
N GLN A 39 0.46 23.45 7.17
CA GLN A 39 0.21 24.19 8.41
C GLN A 39 -1.12 23.74 9.03
N ARG A 40 -1.04 22.73 9.91
CA ARG A 40 -2.20 22.17 10.61
C ARG A 40 -2.03 22.33 12.13
N ARG A 41 -3.15 22.33 12.85
CA ARG A 41 -3.14 22.31 14.32
C ARG A 41 -2.81 20.89 14.79
N ILE A 42 -1.53 20.65 15.08
CA ILE A 42 -1.05 19.39 15.64
C ILE A 42 -1.23 19.39 17.16
N SER A 43 -1.71 18.29 17.71
CA SER A 43 -1.83 18.08 19.14
C SER A 43 -0.52 17.54 19.72
N ASP A 44 -0.20 17.96 20.94
CA ASP A 44 0.92 17.46 21.75
C ASP A 44 0.57 16.19 22.55
N ARG A 45 -0.64 15.64 22.34
CA ARG A 45 -1.18 14.52 23.12
C ARG A 45 -1.60 13.38 22.19
N PRO A 46 -1.03 12.17 22.37
CA PRO A 46 -1.48 10.98 21.66
C PRO A 46 -2.99 10.76 21.79
N GLY A 47 -3.66 10.31 20.72
CA GLY A 47 -5.10 10.04 20.75
C GLY A 47 -6.02 11.27 20.60
N HIS A 48 -5.48 12.48 20.47
CA HIS A 48 -6.27 13.71 20.42
C HIS A 48 -5.97 14.53 19.16
N GLY A 49 -7.00 14.84 18.36
CA GLY A 49 -6.83 15.70 17.18
C GLY A 49 -5.87 15.13 16.14
N LEU A 50 -5.18 16.01 15.41
CA LEU A 50 -4.16 15.62 14.44
C LEU A 50 -2.82 15.40 15.13
N THR A 51 -2.09 14.36 14.73
CA THR A 51 -0.76 14.03 15.26
C THR A 51 0.33 14.22 14.20
N TRP A 52 1.56 14.46 14.64
CA TRP A 52 2.75 14.39 13.78
C TRP A 52 3.97 14.08 14.63
N ASP A 53 4.71 13.02 14.27
CA ASP A 53 6.03 12.77 14.86
C ASP A 53 7.10 13.45 14.01
N ALA A 54 7.88 14.37 14.60
CA ALA A 54 9.02 14.97 13.93
C ALA A 54 10.06 13.93 13.48
N ARG A 55 10.10 12.76 14.13
CA ARG A 55 10.93 11.61 13.81
C ARG A 55 10.17 10.61 12.92
N TRP A 56 9.43 11.13 11.93
CA TRP A 56 8.56 10.34 11.04
C TRP A 56 9.27 9.13 10.40
N TRP A 57 10.58 9.23 10.16
CA TRP A 57 11.41 8.15 9.61
C TRP A 57 11.49 6.89 10.47
N ARG A 58 11.08 6.96 11.74
CA ARG A 58 10.96 5.79 12.64
C ARG A 58 9.74 4.93 12.34
N HIS A 59 8.79 5.45 11.55
CA HIS A 59 7.52 4.80 11.25
C HIS A 59 7.49 4.32 9.80
N GLY A 60 7.59 3.00 9.59
CA GLY A 60 7.68 2.39 8.26
C GLY A 60 6.53 2.82 7.34
N GLU A 61 5.30 2.87 7.85
CA GLU A 61 4.14 3.34 7.08
C GLU A 61 4.29 4.80 6.64
N ALA A 62 4.84 5.65 7.51
CA ALA A 62 5.04 7.06 7.21
C ALA A 62 6.09 7.25 6.13
N VAL A 63 7.21 6.53 6.22
CA VAL A 63 8.27 6.53 5.20
C VAL A 63 7.70 6.11 3.84
N ALA A 64 7.03 4.96 3.78
CA ALA A 64 6.50 4.42 2.53
C ALA A 64 5.48 5.36 1.87
N ARG A 65 4.58 5.96 2.66
CA ARG A 65 3.59 6.92 2.16
C ARG A 65 4.22 8.24 1.71
N LEU A 66 5.15 8.79 2.48
CA LEU A 66 5.81 10.04 2.13
C LEU A 66 6.65 9.89 0.87
N THR A 67 7.31 8.75 0.68
CA THR A 67 8.04 8.44 -0.57
C THR A 67 7.09 8.37 -1.76
N ALA A 68 5.96 7.66 -1.62
CA ALA A 68 4.97 7.58 -2.69
C ALA A 68 4.33 8.95 -2.99
N LEU A 69 4.06 9.74 -1.96
CA LEU A 69 3.48 11.08 -2.10
C LEU A 69 4.46 12.06 -2.76
N TRP A 70 5.76 11.94 -2.45
CA TRP A 70 6.83 12.73 -3.09
C TRP A 70 6.93 12.42 -4.58
N TRP A 71 6.93 11.14 -4.98
CA TRP A 71 6.97 10.81 -6.41
C TRP A 71 5.72 11.28 -7.17
N ALA A 72 4.54 11.21 -6.56
CA ALA A 72 3.33 11.82 -7.13
C ALA A 72 3.44 13.36 -7.24
N TRP A 73 4.14 14.00 -6.30
CA TRP A 73 4.41 15.44 -6.35
C TRP A 73 5.38 15.79 -7.48
N GLU A 74 6.46 15.03 -7.64
CA GLU A 74 7.41 15.19 -8.75
C GLU A 74 6.73 15.01 -10.10
N SER A 75 5.84 14.01 -10.23
CA SER A 75 5.02 13.81 -11.42
C SER A 75 4.21 15.07 -11.75
N ALA A 76 3.43 15.57 -10.79
CA ALA A 76 2.59 16.74 -10.99
C ALA A 76 3.38 18.03 -11.28
N ARG A 77 4.59 18.16 -10.71
CA ARG A 77 5.50 19.28 -11.00
C ARG A 77 6.03 19.22 -12.43
N ARG A 78 6.31 18.02 -12.95
CA ARG A 78 6.85 17.80 -14.30
C ARG A 78 5.78 17.88 -15.39
N SER A 79 4.50 17.80 -15.05
CA SER A 79 3.38 17.99 -15.99
C SER A 79 3.23 19.45 -16.45
N VAL A 80 4.19 19.96 -17.22
CA VAL A 80 4.24 21.37 -17.68
C VAL A 80 3.03 21.74 -18.56
N GLU A 81 2.50 20.77 -19.30
CA GLU A 81 1.35 20.97 -20.19
C GLU A 81 0.01 21.06 -19.44
N ASP A 82 -0.09 20.35 -18.30
CA ASP A 82 -1.28 20.37 -17.44
C ASP A 82 -1.10 21.34 -16.27
N ARG A 83 -1.61 22.56 -16.45
CA ARG A 83 -1.59 23.58 -15.39
C ARG A 83 -2.41 23.20 -14.14
N ALA A 84 -3.30 22.22 -14.24
CA ALA A 84 -4.09 21.74 -13.11
C ALA A 84 -3.40 20.59 -12.35
N ALA A 85 -2.31 20.01 -12.87
CA ALA A 85 -1.66 18.83 -12.30
C ALA A 85 -1.30 18.99 -10.81
N MET A 86 -0.73 20.12 -10.41
CA MET A 86 -0.42 20.39 -9.00
C MET A 86 -1.70 20.49 -8.13
N SER A 87 -2.79 21.03 -8.67
CA SER A 87 -4.09 21.02 -7.99
C SER A 87 -4.65 19.60 -7.87
N GLY A 88 -4.47 18.77 -8.90
CA GLY A 88 -4.79 17.34 -8.88
C GLY A 88 -4.00 16.62 -7.79
N TRP A 89 -2.69 16.85 -7.70
CA TRP A 89 -1.85 16.28 -6.64
C TRP A 89 -2.37 16.59 -5.24
N TRP A 90 -2.80 17.82 -4.97
CA TRP A 90 -3.37 18.19 -3.67
C TRP A 90 -4.61 17.36 -3.32
N VAL A 91 -5.54 17.23 -4.26
CA VAL A 91 -6.85 16.62 -4.03
C VAL A 91 -6.77 15.10 -4.05
N GLU A 92 -6.03 14.54 -5.00
CA GLU A 92 -6.01 13.11 -5.29
C GLU A 92 -4.94 12.36 -4.50
N HIS A 93 -3.84 13.01 -4.12
CA HIS A 93 -2.72 12.37 -3.43
C HIS A 93 -2.45 12.98 -2.04
N CYS A 94 -2.16 14.27 -1.95
CA CYS A 94 -1.71 14.91 -0.72
C CYS A 94 -2.73 14.81 0.42
N GLU A 95 -3.95 15.31 0.23
CA GLU A 95 -4.97 15.31 1.29
C GLU A 95 -5.35 13.90 1.78
N PRO A 96 -5.56 12.90 0.90
CA PRO A 96 -5.78 11.52 1.33
C PRO A 96 -4.64 10.92 2.17
N HIS A 97 -3.39 11.12 1.77
CA HIS A 97 -2.23 10.65 2.54
C HIS A 97 -2.12 11.37 3.89
N LEU A 98 -2.28 12.69 3.92
CA LEU A 98 -2.26 13.48 5.15
C LEU A 98 -3.38 13.09 6.10
N ARG A 99 -4.56 12.72 5.61
CA ARG A 99 -5.65 12.21 6.46
C ARG A 99 -5.23 10.98 7.24
N MET A 100 -4.47 10.07 6.64
CA MET A 100 -3.96 8.88 7.32
C MET A 100 -2.76 9.20 8.22
N LEU A 101 -1.75 9.92 7.68
CA LEU A 101 -0.52 10.25 8.41
C LEU A 101 -0.80 11.06 9.69
N LEU A 102 -1.76 11.98 9.63
CA LEU A 102 -2.10 12.86 10.73
C LEU A 102 -3.22 12.31 11.62
N ASP A 103 -3.76 11.12 11.36
CA ASP A 103 -4.79 10.54 12.22
C ASP A 103 -4.23 10.20 13.61
N GLY A 104 -4.65 10.99 14.60
CA GLY A 104 -4.25 10.83 16.00
C GLY A 104 -4.84 9.63 16.70
N VAL A 105 -5.79 8.89 16.10
CA VAL A 105 -6.46 7.74 16.73
C VAL A 105 -5.93 6.42 16.20
N THR A 106 -5.93 6.22 14.87
CA THR A 106 -5.59 4.94 14.25
C THR A 106 -4.38 5.00 13.32
N GLY A 107 -3.91 6.21 13.00
CA GLY A 107 -2.77 6.43 12.11
C GLY A 107 -1.45 5.91 12.68
N PRO A 108 -0.42 5.76 11.82
CA PRO A 108 0.87 5.16 12.17
C PRO A 108 1.65 5.96 13.23
N MET A 109 1.33 7.25 13.40
CA MET A 109 1.96 8.15 14.37
C MET A 109 1.01 8.53 15.53
N SER A 110 -0.12 7.84 15.69
CA SER A 110 -1.15 8.16 16.71
C SER A 110 -0.66 8.09 18.15
N GLY A 111 0.41 7.34 18.41
CA GLY A 111 1.05 7.22 19.73
C GLY A 111 2.17 8.22 19.99
N ALA A 112 2.51 9.07 19.01
CA ALA A 112 3.66 9.96 19.11
C ALA A 112 3.42 11.08 20.13
N ASP A 113 4.44 11.31 20.96
CA ASP A 113 4.52 12.42 21.90
C ASP A 113 5.71 13.34 21.57
N ASP A 114 5.76 14.48 22.25
CA ASP A 114 6.82 15.47 22.12
C ASP A 114 8.18 14.97 22.65
N THR A 115 8.17 14.04 23.61
CA THR A 115 9.38 13.47 24.24
C THR A 115 10.20 12.60 23.29
N GLY A 116 9.52 11.90 22.38
CA GLY A 116 10.13 10.98 21.43
C GLY A 116 10.63 9.66 21.95
N THR A 117 10.19 9.31 23.16
CA THR A 117 10.46 8.01 23.75
C THR A 117 9.65 6.89 23.09
N TRP A 118 8.48 7.22 22.52
CA TRP A 118 7.66 6.26 21.77
C TRP A 118 8.32 5.84 20.46
N GLY A 119 8.39 4.53 20.22
CA GLY A 119 9.10 3.92 19.09
C GLY A 119 8.21 3.40 17.96
N GLY A 120 6.91 3.74 17.96
CA GLY A 120 5.93 3.15 17.06
C GLY A 120 5.20 1.96 17.68
N TYR A 121 4.16 1.47 16.99
CA TYR A 121 3.40 0.27 17.42
C TYR A 121 4.11 -1.06 17.12
N GLY A 122 5.22 -1.02 16.38
CA GLY A 122 5.91 -2.20 15.88
C GLY A 122 5.20 -2.83 14.66
N PRO A 123 5.81 -3.89 14.09
CA PRO A 123 5.26 -4.58 12.93
C PRO A 123 4.04 -5.43 13.30
N LEU A 124 3.16 -5.69 12.33
CA LEU A 124 2.10 -6.68 12.49
C LEU A 124 2.68 -8.04 12.89
N THR A 125 1.99 -8.72 13.82
CA THR A 125 2.32 -10.10 14.20
C THR A 125 1.98 -11.03 13.05
N CYS A 126 2.88 -11.95 12.71
CA CYS A 126 2.66 -12.93 11.66
C CYS A 126 3.32 -14.23 12.10
N ASP A 127 2.51 -15.26 12.37
CA ASP A 127 3.02 -16.60 12.59
C ASP A 127 3.53 -17.17 11.23
N PRO A 128 4.27 -18.28 11.21
CA PRO A 128 4.59 -18.94 9.95
C PRO A 128 3.37 -19.65 9.34
N VAL A 129 3.15 -19.50 8.04
CA VAL A 129 2.18 -20.32 7.30
C VAL A 129 2.57 -21.81 7.41
N PRO A 130 1.60 -22.73 7.56
CA PRO A 130 1.87 -24.16 7.58
C PRO A 130 2.58 -24.65 6.32
N GLU A 131 3.40 -25.69 6.45
CA GLU A 131 4.03 -26.34 5.30
C GLU A 131 2.96 -26.89 4.35
N GLY A 132 3.10 -26.59 3.05
CA GLY A 132 2.15 -27.02 2.02
C GLY A 132 0.87 -26.17 1.91
N TRP A 133 0.75 -25.08 2.68
CA TRP A 133 -0.36 -24.13 2.53
C TRP A 133 -0.27 -23.40 1.18
N ILE A 134 -1.43 -23.20 0.53
CA ILE A 134 -1.57 -22.49 -0.75
C ILE A 134 -2.64 -21.42 -0.57
N ALA A 135 -2.40 -20.22 -1.11
CA ALA A 135 -3.32 -19.09 -0.99
C ALA A 135 -4.65 -19.25 -1.77
N ASP A 136 -4.80 -20.29 -2.60
CA ASP A 136 -5.91 -20.48 -3.56
C ASP A 136 -6.81 -21.70 -3.24
N ASP A 137 -7.09 -21.97 -1.96
CA ASP A 137 -7.94 -23.11 -1.59
C ASP A 137 -9.44 -22.92 -1.92
N LEU A 138 -9.85 -21.75 -2.43
CA LEU A 138 -11.22 -21.49 -2.92
C LEU A 138 -11.31 -21.70 -4.44
N ALA A 139 -11.48 -22.98 -4.81
CA ALA A 139 -11.87 -23.50 -6.12
C ALA A 139 -10.86 -23.32 -7.26
N ASP A 140 -10.37 -24.45 -7.83
CA ASP A 140 -10.04 -24.77 -9.24
C ASP A 140 -9.65 -23.64 -10.24
N LEU A 141 -9.19 -22.51 -9.76
CA LEU A 141 -8.73 -21.37 -10.53
C LEU A 141 -7.20 -21.44 -10.48
N SER A 142 -6.62 -22.15 -11.45
CA SER A 142 -5.19 -22.06 -11.73
C SER A 142 -4.89 -20.62 -12.15
N HIS A 143 -4.55 -19.78 -11.20
CA HIS A 143 -3.98 -18.48 -11.48
C HIS A 143 -2.48 -18.58 -11.22
N GLU A 144 -1.82 -19.30 -12.12
CA GLU A 144 -0.40 -19.04 -12.39
C GLU A 144 -0.26 -17.52 -12.61
N HIS A 145 0.77 -16.94 -12.01
CA HIS A 145 1.18 -15.56 -12.28
C HIS A 145 1.13 -15.39 -13.82
N PRO A 146 0.39 -14.41 -14.37
CA PRO A 146 0.55 -14.09 -15.78
C PRO A 146 1.98 -13.58 -15.91
N ILE A 147 2.91 -14.49 -16.22
CA ILE A 147 4.24 -14.13 -16.69
C ILE A 147 3.94 -13.22 -17.88
N PRO A 148 4.50 -12.00 -17.94
CA PRO A 148 4.36 -11.18 -19.13
C PRO A 148 4.63 -12.07 -20.36
N ILE A 149 3.67 -12.18 -21.27
CA ILE A 149 3.82 -12.95 -22.53
C ILE A 149 3.68 -11.95 -23.67
N GLY A 150 4.78 -11.64 -24.35
CA GLY A 150 4.84 -10.64 -25.41
C GLY A 150 6.28 -10.18 -25.64
N GLU A 151 6.52 -9.38 -26.68
CA GLU A 151 7.86 -8.79 -26.94
C GLU A 151 8.33 -7.90 -25.77
N ASP A 152 7.41 -7.24 -25.07
CA ASP A 152 7.71 -6.35 -23.93
C ASP A 152 7.86 -7.09 -22.59
N ALA A 153 7.71 -8.42 -22.59
CA ALA A 153 7.81 -9.24 -21.38
C ALA A 153 9.20 -9.22 -20.76
N ASP A 154 10.22 -9.13 -21.61
CA ASP A 154 11.63 -9.10 -21.22
C ASP A 154 12.04 -7.72 -20.66
N GLU A 155 11.21 -6.69 -20.82
CA GLU A 155 11.49 -5.31 -20.36
C GLU A 155 10.94 -5.01 -18.96
N LEU A 156 9.94 -5.75 -18.48
CA LEU A 156 9.36 -5.53 -17.15
C LEU A 156 10.26 -6.08 -16.05
N PRO A 157 10.44 -5.35 -14.93
CA PRO A 157 11.27 -5.80 -13.83
C PRO A 157 10.65 -7.04 -13.17
N ALA A 158 11.48 -8.04 -12.87
CA ALA A 158 11.05 -9.25 -12.15
C ALA A 158 10.28 -8.89 -10.85
N PRO A 159 9.24 -9.67 -10.47
CA PRO A 159 8.48 -9.41 -9.27
C PRO A 159 9.36 -9.31 -8.02
N ALA A 160 9.08 -8.35 -7.15
CA ALA A 160 9.82 -8.19 -5.90
C ALA A 160 9.53 -9.34 -4.92
N PHE A 161 8.29 -9.84 -4.95
CA PHE A 161 7.87 -11.02 -4.19
C PHE A 161 7.27 -12.05 -5.14
N LEU A 162 7.68 -13.31 -5.02
CA LEU A 162 7.15 -14.41 -5.84
C LEU A 162 5.90 -15.05 -5.22
N ARG A 163 5.73 -14.91 -3.91
CA ARG A 163 4.63 -15.51 -3.16
C ARG A 163 3.97 -14.51 -2.22
N LEU A 164 2.68 -14.74 -1.95
CA LEU A 164 1.89 -13.90 -1.06
C LEU A 164 2.49 -13.84 0.35
N GLU A 165 2.90 -14.99 0.90
CA GLU A 165 3.49 -15.05 2.24
C GLU A 165 4.79 -14.25 2.33
N ASP A 166 5.58 -14.17 1.26
CA ASP A 166 6.79 -13.36 1.21
C ASP A 166 6.46 -11.88 1.21
N PHE A 167 5.47 -11.45 0.42
CA PHE A 167 4.96 -10.07 0.45
C PHE A 167 4.47 -9.68 1.84
N VAL A 168 3.65 -10.53 2.48
CA VAL A 168 3.11 -10.23 3.82
C VAL A 168 4.23 -10.20 4.86
N LYS A 169 5.11 -11.21 4.87
CA LYS A 169 6.17 -11.38 5.86
C LYS A 169 7.29 -10.35 5.73
N ASN A 170 7.70 -10.03 4.51
CA ASN A 170 8.89 -9.22 4.29
C ASN A 170 8.56 -7.74 4.05
N TYR A 171 7.37 -7.42 3.53
CA TYR A 171 6.96 -6.03 3.30
C TYR A 171 5.78 -5.60 4.17
N LEU A 172 4.58 -6.14 3.95
CA LEU A 172 3.34 -5.57 4.49
C LEU A 172 3.38 -5.44 6.03
N ARG A 173 3.83 -6.48 6.74
CA ARG A 173 3.88 -6.46 8.20
C ARG A 173 4.85 -5.44 8.78
N HIS A 174 5.87 -5.04 8.03
CA HIS A 174 6.86 -4.04 8.47
C HIS A 174 6.46 -2.62 8.13
N VAL A 175 5.59 -2.47 7.12
CA VAL A 175 5.09 -1.17 6.67
C VAL A 175 3.84 -0.78 7.45
N ILE A 176 2.88 -1.68 7.66
CA ILE A 176 1.67 -1.37 8.43
C ILE A 176 1.99 -1.42 9.93
N ASN A 177 2.14 -0.25 10.54
CA ASN A 177 2.56 -0.12 11.94
C ASN A 177 1.52 0.71 12.70
N ARG A 178 0.35 0.12 12.94
CA ARG A 178 -0.81 0.76 13.58
C ARG A 178 -1.10 0.16 14.95
N LYS A 179 -1.92 0.85 15.73
CA LYS A 179 -2.35 0.38 17.05
C LYS A 179 -3.32 -0.79 16.91
N ILE A 180 -2.81 -2.01 17.05
CA ILE A 180 -3.67 -3.21 17.15
C ILE A 180 -4.10 -3.38 18.61
N ASP A 181 -5.41 -3.51 18.82
CA ASP A 181 -5.98 -3.80 20.13
C ASP A 181 -5.84 -5.30 20.46
N ASP A 182 -5.64 -5.60 21.75
CA ASP A 182 -5.45 -6.94 22.28
C ASP A 182 -6.78 -7.70 22.52
N LYS A 183 -7.91 -7.01 22.34
CA LYS A 183 -9.25 -7.52 22.61
C LYS A 183 -10.13 -7.44 21.37
N PRO A 184 -10.85 -8.52 21.04
CA PRO A 184 -11.91 -8.53 20.04
C PRO A 184 -12.91 -7.38 20.20
N GLY A 185 -13.46 -6.91 19.07
CA GLY A 185 -14.57 -5.94 19.08
C GLY A 185 -14.17 -4.50 19.38
N ARG A 186 -12.86 -4.17 19.42
CA ARG A 186 -12.37 -2.83 19.76
C ARG A 186 -11.27 -2.39 18.81
N GLY A 187 -11.39 -1.15 18.32
CA GLY A 187 -10.33 -0.49 17.55
C GLY A 187 -9.88 -1.30 16.35
N LEU A 188 -8.56 -1.40 16.13
CA LEU A 188 -8.03 -2.20 15.03
C LEU A 188 -7.70 -3.62 15.50
N SER A 189 -7.99 -4.62 14.67
CA SER A 189 -7.70 -6.02 14.97
C SER A 189 -6.86 -6.66 13.87
N TRP A 190 -6.01 -7.61 14.25
CA TRP A 190 -5.20 -8.39 13.32
C TRP A 190 -4.92 -9.77 13.90
N ASP A 191 -5.26 -10.83 13.16
CA ASP A 191 -4.86 -12.18 13.54
C ASP A 191 -3.48 -12.48 12.97
N ARG A 192 -2.56 -12.93 13.84
CA ARG A 192 -1.23 -13.39 13.43
C ARG A 192 -1.27 -14.59 12.46
N ARG A 193 -2.39 -15.32 12.43
CA ARG A 193 -2.68 -16.43 11.50
C ARG A 193 -3.64 -15.99 10.41
N TRP A 194 -3.38 -14.83 9.82
CA TRP A 194 -4.18 -14.21 8.76
C TRP A 194 -4.59 -15.18 7.64
N TRP A 195 -3.74 -16.19 7.35
CA TRP A 195 -3.98 -17.21 6.32
C TRP A 195 -5.11 -18.20 6.64
N GLN A 196 -5.61 -18.25 7.87
CA GLN A 196 -6.79 -19.03 8.22
C GLN A 196 -8.09 -18.37 7.70
N HIS A 197 -8.02 -17.09 7.37
CA HIS A 197 -9.19 -16.29 7.00
C HIS A 197 -9.22 -16.09 5.49
N GLN A 198 -10.09 -16.83 4.80
CA GLN A 198 -10.13 -16.85 3.32
C GLN A 198 -10.35 -15.46 2.69
N GLU A 199 -11.26 -14.66 3.24
CA GLU A 199 -11.45 -13.27 2.77
C GLU A 199 -10.18 -12.44 2.92
N VAL A 200 -9.40 -12.65 3.99
CA VAL A 200 -8.14 -11.97 4.22
C VAL A 200 -7.12 -12.37 3.17
N VAL A 201 -6.98 -13.67 2.90
CA VAL A 201 -6.09 -14.21 1.86
C VAL A 201 -6.41 -13.62 0.49
N SER A 202 -7.69 -13.64 0.07
CA SER A 202 -8.10 -13.09 -1.23
C SER A 202 -7.80 -11.59 -1.34
N ARG A 203 -8.08 -10.80 -0.29
CA ARG A 203 -7.80 -9.36 -0.26
C ARG A 203 -6.30 -9.06 -0.29
N LEU A 204 -5.49 -9.80 0.47
CA LEU A 204 -4.04 -9.63 0.48
C LEU A 204 -3.41 -10.03 -0.84
N LYS A 205 -3.94 -11.06 -1.52
CA LYS A 205 -3.51 -11.46 -2.86
C LYS A 205 -3.76 -10.37 -3.89
N ALA A 206 -4.98 -9.80 -3.90
CA ALA A 206 -5.29 -8.66 -4.78
C ALA A 206 -4.41 -7.43 -4.47
N LEU A 207 -4.17 -7.16 -3.19
CA LEU A 207 -3.31 -6.06 -2.75
C LEU A 207 -1.85 -6.23 -3.20
N TRP A 208 -1.32 -7.44 -3.10
CA TRP A 208 0.03 -7.79 -3.56
C TRP A 208 0.18 -7.63 -5.07
N TRP A 209 -0.79 -8.10 -5.87
CA TRP A 209 -0.73 -7.92 -7.33
C TRP A 209 -0.73 -6.45 -7.74
N ALA A 210 -1.62 -5.65 -7.15
CA ALA A 210 -1.63 -4.21 -7.40
C ALA A 210 -0.31 -3.54 -6.95
N PHE A 211 0.39 -4.09 -5.95
CA PHE A 211 1.68 -3.59 -5.51
C PHE A 211 2.78 -3.86 -6.55
N GLU A 212 2.85 -5.09 -7.08
CA GLU A 212 3.82 -5.45 -8.11
C GLU A 212 3.60 -4.64 -9.39
N GLU A 213 2.34 -4.44 -9.80
CA GLU A 213 1.98 -3.58 -10.92
C GLU A 213 2.47 -2.14 -10.70
N ALA A 214 2.13 -1.53 -9.56
CA ALA A 214 2.51 -0.15 -9.26
C ALA A 214 4.03 0.05 -9.15
N ARG A 215 4.77 -0.97 -8.68
CA ARG A 215 6.24 -0.93 -8.61
C ARG A 215 6.90 -1.05 -9.99
N SER A 216 6.21 -1.69 -10.93
CA SER A 216 6.73 -2.00 -12.27
C SER A 216 6.25 -1.00 -13.33
N SER A 217 5.71 0.15 -12.91
CA SER A 217 5.22 1.22 -13.79
C SER A 217 6.27 2.32 -13.95
N PRO A 218 7.20 2.23 -14.93
CA PRO A 218 8.23 3.25 -15.13
C PRO A 218 7.63 4.62 -15.53
N ASP A 219 6.51 4.60 -16.25
CA ASP A 219 5.89 5.81 -16.82
C ASP A 219 4.87 6.49 -15.90
N ASP A 220 4.58 5.90 -14.73
CA ASP A 220 3.68 6.48 -13.74
C ASP A 220 4.36 6.62 -12.37
N PRO A 221 5.08 7.72 -12.12
CA PRO A 221 5.67 7.99 -10.81
C PRO A 221 4.62 8.11 -9.69
N ALA A 222 3.34 8.34 -10.00
CA ALA A 222 2.27 8.39 -9.02
C ALA A 222 1.64 7.01 -8.73
N ALA A 223 2.04 5.94 -9.44
CA ALA A 223 1.45 4.60 -9.34
C ALA A 223 1.45 4.07 -7.90
N MET A 224 2.56 4.22 -7.17
CA MET A 224 2.65 3.77 -5.78
C MET A 224 1.77 4.60 -4.84
N SER A 225 1.56 5.89 -5.13
CA SER A 225 0.61 6.72 -4.39
C SER A 225 -0.82 6.25 -4.65
N SER A 226 -1.16 5.94 -5.89
CA SER A 226 -2.44 5.34 -6.28
C SER A 226 -2.65 3.96 -5.64
N TRP A 227 -1.62 3.12 -5.57
CA TRP A 227 -1.67 1.83 -4.87
C TRP A 227 -2.07 2.00 -3.41
N TRP A 228 -1.45 2.92 -2.69
CA TRP A 228 -1.81 3.21 -1.30
C TRP A 228 -3.28 3.60 -1.15
N LEU A 229 -3.76 4.52 -1.98
CA LEU A 229 -5.06 5.16 -1.80
C LEU A 229 -6.22 4.32 -2.35
N ARG A 230 -6.00 3.59 -3.45
CA ARG A 230 -7.04 2.83 -4.16
C ARG A 230 -7.04 1.35 -3.79
N HIS A 231 -5.91 0.81 -3.34
CA HIS A 231 -5.79 -0.60 -2.99
C HIS A 231 -5.49 -0.77 -1.49
N CYS A 232 -4.35 -0.28 -1.00
CA CYS A 232 -3.93 -0.55 0.37
C CYS A 232 -4.94 -0.05 1.40
N ASP A 233 -5.31 1.24 1.38
CA ASP A 233 -6.18 1.82 2.39
C ASP A 233 -7.59 1.21 2.41
N PRO A 234 -8.27 1.01 1.27
CA PRO A 234 -9.56 0.30 1.26
C PRO A 234 -9.48 -1.14 1.77
N HIS A 235 -8.45 -1.90 1.39
CA HIS A 235 -8.27 -3.26 1.89
C HIS A 235 -7.96 -3.27 3.38
N MET A 236 -6.98 -2.49 3.84
CA MET A 236 -6.57 -2.43 5.24
C MET A 236 -7.67 -1.88 6.15
N ARG A 237 -8.56 -1.01 5.66
CA ARG A 237 -9.74 -0.56 6.42
C ARG A 237 -10.65 -1.73 6.78
N VAL A 238 -10.89 -2.65 5.85
CA VAL A 238 -11.73 -3.83 6.11
C VAL A 238 -10.97 -4.86 6.93
N LEU A 239 -9.72 -5.16 6.54
CA LEU A 239 -8.91 -6.18 7.20
C LEU A 239 -8.66 -5.87 8.67
N LEU A 240 -8.45 -4.59 9.01
CA LEU A 240 -8.17 -4.16 10.37
C LEU A 240 -9.41 -3.76 11.16
N ASP A 241 -10.61 -3.83 10.59
CA ASP A 241 -11.83 -3.48 11.32
C ASP A 241 -12.07 -4.48 12.46
N GLY A 242 -11.81 -4.03 13.70
CA GLY A 242 -11.99 -4.83 14.89
C GLY A 242 -13.44 -5.02 15.32
N GLU A 243 -14.41 -4.32 14.72
CA GLU A 243 -15.83 -4.46 15.03
C GLU A 243 -16.51 -5.46 14.09
N SER A 244 -16.35 -5.29 12.78
CA SER A 244 -17.08 -6.08 11.78
C SER A 244 -16.19 -6.76 10.72
N GLY A 245 -14.88 -6.55 10.78
CA GLY A 245 -13.94 -7.11 9.82
C GLY A 245 -13.79 -8.64 9.91
N PRO A 246 -13.13 -9.25 8.91
CA PRO A 246 -12.93 -10.70 8.83
C PRO A 246 -12.06 -11.26 9.96
N MET A 247 -11.38 -10.40 10.73
CA MET A 247 -10.56 -10.75 11.89
C MET A 247 -11.04 -10.08 13.20
N SER A 248 -12.28 -9.57 13.24
CA SER A 248 -12.79 -8.79 14.39
C SER A 248 -12.84 -9.56 15.71
N ASN A 249 -12.90 -10.90 15.64
CA ASN A 249 -12.92 -11.80 16.80
C ASN A 249 -11.58 -12.50 17.04
N ALA A 250 -10.51 -12.07 16.38
CA ALA A 250 -9.18 -12.62 16.60
C ALA A 250 -8.76 -12.42 18.06
N ASP A 251 -8.50 -13.52 18.75
CA ASP A 251 -7.96 -13.55 20.09
C ASP A 251 -6.47 -13.92 20.08
N VAL A 252 -5.76 -13.57 21.14
CA VAL A 252 -4.30 -13.80 21.25
C VAL A 252 -3.96 -15.29 21.25
N ASP A 253 -4.84 -16.12 21.84
CA ASP A 253 -4.67 -17.57 21.96
C ASP A 253 -5.03 -18.30 20.68
N GLY A 254 -5.79 -17.63 19.82
CA GLY A 254 -6.16 -18.14 18.53
C GLY A 254 -7.20 -19.25 18.55
N SER A 255 -8.06 -19.25 19.56
CA SER A 255 -9.11 -20.24 19.72
C SER A 255 -10.26 -20.05 18.72
N TRP A 256 -10.37 -18.85 18.14
CA TRP A 256 -11.40 -18.50 17.18
C TRP A 256 -11.03 -18.93 15.74
N PRO A 257 -11.86 -19.74 15.06
CA PRO A 257 -11.54 -20.33 13.76
C PRO A 257 -11.93 -19.45 12.54
N GLY A 258 -12.33 -18.19 12.76
CA GLY A 258 -12.89 -17.34 11.71
C GLY A 258 -14.42 -17.24 11.73
N HIS A 259 -14.96 -16.30 10.96
CA HIS A 259 -16.41 -16.20 10.73
C HIS A 259 -16.87 -17.32 9.79
N GLY A 260 -18.12 -17.75 9.93
CA GLY A 260 -18.70 -18.74 9.01
C GLY A 260 -18.94 -18.18 7.60
N SER A 261 -18.92 -19.05 6.59
CA SER A 261 -19.28 -18.67 5.23
C SER A 261 -20.72 -18.15 5.13
N LEU A 262 -20.99 -17.32 4.12
CA LEU A 262 -22.34 -16.85 3.83
C LEU A 262 -23.27 -18.05 3.58
N LEU A 263 -24.42 -18.03 4.24
CA LEU A 263 -25.46 -19.02 4.02
C LEU A 263 -26.09 -18.77 2.65
N ILE A 264 -26.01 -19.76 1.78
CA ILE A 264 -26.66 -19.74 0.48
C ILE A 264 -27.84 -20.72 0.46
N ALA A 265 -28.92 -20.34 -0.22
CA ALA A 265 -29.94 -21.27 -0.66
C ALA A 265 -29.69 -21.57 -2.14
N TYR A 266 -29.97 -22.80 -2.57
CA TYR A 266 -29.95 -23.11 -3.99
C TYR A 266 -31.08 -22.35 -4.68
N PRO A 267 -30.81 -21.73 -5.85
CA PRO A 267 -31.87 -21.16 -6.65
C PRO A 267 -32.87 -22.27 -7.05
N PRO A 268 -34.17 -21.97 -7.19
CA PRO A 268 -35.15 -22.95 -7.63
C PRO A 268 -34.82 -23.46 -9.04
N GLU A 269 -35.31 -24.65 -9.40
CA GLU A 269 -34.96 -25.32 -10.68
C GLU A 269 -35.29 -24.50 -11.93
N ASP A 270 -36.26 -23.59 -11.85
CA ASP A 270 -36.69 -22.71 -12.94
C ASP A 270 -36.00 -21.34 -12.93
N TRP A 271 -35.10 -21.09 -11.98
CA TRP A 271 -34.35 -19.83 -11.92
C TRP A 271 -33.40 -19.70 -13.11
N GLN A 272 -33.49 -18.56 -13.79
CA GLN A 272 -32.58 -18.20 -14.87
C GLN A 272 -31.77 -16.96 -14.44
N THR A 273 -30.47 -17.00 -14.68
CA THR A 273 -29.59 -15.84 -14.47
C THR A 273 -30.15 -14.63 -15.23
N PRO A 274 -30.49 -13.52 -14.54
CA PRO A 274 -31.05 -12.36 -15.21
C PRO A 274 -30.07 -11.77 -16.24
N LYS A 275 -30.46 -11.75 -17.51
CA LYS A 275 -29.60 -11.30 -18.64
C LYS A 275 -29.10 -9.86 -18.53
N TYR A 276 -29.72 -9.04 -17.68
CA TYR A 276 -29.30 -7.65 -17.43
C TYR A 276 -28.25 -7.50 -16.31
N LEU A 277 -27.93 -8.58 -15.59
CA LEU A 277 -26.94 -8.60 -14.50
C LEU A 277 -25.60 -9.22 -14.90
N THR A 278 -25.51 -9.82 -16.09
CA THR A 278 -24.27 -10.36 -16.67
C THR A 278 -24.11 -9.78 -18.09
N PRO A 279 -23.40 -8.65 -18.25
CA PRO A 279 -23.04 -8.12 -19.57
C PRO A 279 -22.06 -9.03 -20.32
#